data_AF-A0A920VRE5-F1
#
_entry.id   AF-A0A920VRE5-F1
#
_cell.length_a   1.000
_cell.length_b   1.000
_cell.length_c   1.000
_cell.angle_alpha   90.00
_cell.angle_beta   90.00
_cell.angle_gamma   90.00
#
_symmetry.space_group_name_H-M   'P 1'
#
loop_
_entity.id
_entity.type
_entity.pdbx_description
1 polymer ?
#
loop_
_entity_poly.entity_id
_entity_poly.type
_entity_poly.pdbx_seq_one_letter_code
_entity_poly.pdbx_strand_id
1 'polypeptide(L)'
;MAKNEPAIDLWLGAHTHTHPDDTTGGRTHIERKWGANFVNVSAITKYHGKRNSIPMSRFFTFTEGSDEVRVQCYPHTDQFAEQGW
;
A
#
# COMPACT_ATOMS: atom_id res chain seq x y z
N MET A 1 25.01 9.77 23.71
CA MET A 1 24.46 8.45 23.34
C MET A 1 23.89 8.56 21.94
N ALA A 2 24.14 7.60 21.05
CA ALA A 2 23.52 7.61 19.72
C ALA A 2 22.00 7.40 19.89
N LYS A 3 21.18 8.19 19.21
CA LYS A 3 19.73 7.97 19.18
C LYS A 3 19.47 6.65 18.44
N ASN A 4 18.59 5.83 19.01
CA ASN A 4 18.18 4.56 18.42
C ASN A 4 17.09 4.85 17.37
N GLU A 5 17.49 5.46 16.26
CA GLU A 5 16.60 5.78 15.15
C GLU A 5 16.16 4.48 14.43
N PRO A 6 14.91 4.40 13.93
CA PRO A 6 14.49 3.26 13.11
C PRO A 6 15.42 3.10 11.91
N ALA A 7 15.87 1.87 11.64
CA ALA A 7 16.73 1.59 10.49
C ALA A 7 15.96 1.55 9.15
N ILE A 8 14.63 1.57 9.20
CA ILE A 8 13.74 1.37 8.04
C ILE A 8 12.61 2.38 8.10
N ASP A 9 12.56 3.30 7.14
CA ASP A 9 11.46 4.25 7.00
C ASP A 9 10.24 3.64 6.32
N LEU A 10 10.45 2.77 5.31
CA LEU A 10 9.40 2.18 4.49
C LEU A 10 9.65 0.69 4.20
N TRP A 11 8.64 -0.14 4.46
CA TRP A 11 8.59 -1.56 4.13
C TRP A 11 7.45 -1.83 3.15
N LEU A 12 7.79 -2.30 1.96
CA LEU A 12 6.83 -2.70 0.94
C LEU A 12 6.49 -4.18 1.06
N GLY A 13 5.22 -4.49 1.33
CA GLY A 13 4.67 -5.84 1.32
C GLY A 13 3.84 -6.12 0.08
N ALA A 14 3.73 -7.39 -0.32
CA ALA A 14 2.95 -7.79 -1.48
C ALA A 14 2.27 -9.16 -1.22
N HIS A 15 2.06 -9.96 -2.26
CA HIS A 15 1.59 -11.35 -2.21
C HIS A 15 0.15 -11.59 -1.73
N THR A 16 -0.47 -10.70 -0.96
CA THR A 16 -1.81 -10.96 -0.37
C THR A 16 -2.98 -10.83 -1.34
N HIS A 17 -2.81 -10.22 -2.52
CA HIS A 17 -3.83 -10.18 -3.59
C HIS A 17 -5.15 -9.59 -3.11
N THR A 18 -5.10 -8.31 -2.78
CA THR A 18 -6.15 -7.63 -2.03
C THR A 18 -6.89 -6.58 -2.88
N HIS A 19 -7.92 -5.93 -2.31
CA HIS A 19 -8.68 -4.82 -2.88
C HIS A 19 -8.44 -3.54 -2.07
N PRO A 20 -8.67 -2.32 -2.59
CA PRO A 20 -8.23 -1.07 -1.93
C PRO A 20 -8.67 -0.87 -0.47
N ASP A 21 -9.87 -1.33 -0.10
CA ASP A 21 -10.44 -1.19 1.26
C ASP A 21 -10.25 -2.42 2.16
N ASP A 22 -9.37 -3.36 1.81
CA ASP A 22 -9.19 -4.57 2.62
C ASP A 22 -8.61 -4.23 3.99
N THR A 23 -9.18 -4.86 5.02
CA THR A 23 -8.81 -4.70 6.42
C THR A 23 -8.52 -6.03 7.10
N THR A 24 -8.16 -7.07 6.32
CA THR A 24 -7.90 -8.43 6.82
C THR A 24 -6.99 -8.42 8.05
N GLY A 25 -7.48 -8.99 9.16
CA GLY A 25 -6.76 -9.01 10.43
C GLY A 25 -6.69 -7.65 11.14
N GLY A 26 -7.67 -6.77 10.88
CA GLY A 26 -7.82 -5.46 11.52
C GLY A 26 -6.78 -4.43 11.08
N ARG A 27 -6.17 -4.61 9.90
CA ARG A 27 -5.07 -3.78 9.39
C ARG A 27 -5.34 -3.38 7.95
N THR A 28 -5.12 -2.11 7.64
CA THR A 28 -5.28 -1.53 6.31
C THR A 28 -4.02 -1.78 5.46
N HIS A 29 -3.97 -1.15 4.29
CA HIS A 29 -2.84 -1.23 3.36
C HIS A 29 -1.65 -0.36 3.77
N ILE A 30 -1.85 0.60 4.67
CA ILE A 30 -0.80 1.53 5.13
C ILE A 30 -0.83 1.52 6.65
N GLU A 31 0.22 1.00 7.26
CA GLU A 31 0.26 0.77 8.70
C GLU A 31 1.61 1.17 9.28
N ARG A 32 1.64 1.52 10.58
CA ARG A 32 2.90 1.77 11.30
C ARG A 32 3.04 0.81 12.46
N LYS A 33 4.13 0.03 12.48
CA LYS A 33 4.44 -0.88 13.59
C LYS A 33 5.94 -1.11 13.72
N TRP A 34 6.41 -1.31 14.95
CA TRP A 34 7.82 -1.58 15.28
C TRP A 34 8.80 -0.52 14.73
N GLY A 35 8.34 0.73 14.62
CA GLY A 35 9.16 1.84 14.12
C GLY A 35 9.22 1.98 12.61
N ALA A 36 8.61 1.09 11.82
CA ALA A 36 8.59 1.17 10.35
C ALA A 36 7.19 1.47 9.81
N ASN A 37 7.11 2.18 8.68
CA ASN A 37 5.88 2.30 7.90
C ASN A 37 5.80 1.15 6.91
N PHE A 38 4.66 0.48 6.85
CA PHE A 38 4.38 -0.62 5.94
C PHE A 38 3.36 -0.19 4.89
N VAL A 39 3.59 -0.57 3.63
CA VAL A 39 2.62 -0.39 2.55
C VAL A 39 2.43 -1.68 1.77
N ASN A 40 1.19 -2.14 1.68
CA ASN A 40 0.83 -3.26 0.80
C ASN A 40 0.64 -2.80 -0.64
N VAL A 41 1.51 -3.28 -1.53
CA VAL A 41 1.56 -2.92 -2.95
C VAL A 41 0.98 -4.00 -3.87
N SER A 42 0.34 -5.04 -3.33
CA SER A 42 -0.30 -6.10 -4.13
C SER A 42 -1.65 -5.64 -4.70
N ALA A 43 -2.13 -6.14 -5.85
CA ALA A 43 -1.43 -6.75 -6.97
C ALA A 43 -2.04 -6.24 -8.29
N ILE A 44 -1.26 -6.23 -9.39
CA ILE A 44 -1.75 -5.82 -10.72
C ILE A 44 -2.33 -7.03 -11.50
N THR A 45 -3.27 -7.74 -10.89
CA THR A 45 -3.86 -8.95 -11.49
C THR A 45 -5.37 -8.96 -11.37
N LYS A 46 -6.04 -9.44 -12.42
CA LYS A 46 -7.50 -9.58 -12.49
C LYS A 46 -7.97 -11.01 -12.25
N TYR A 47 -7.14 -12.00 -12.59
CA TYR A 47 -7.55 -13.41 -12.66
C TYR A 47 -6.78 -14.32 -11.69
N HIS A 48 -5.78 -13.81 -10.98
CA HIS A 48 -5.02 -14.58 -9.99
C HIS A 48 -5.39 -14.15 -8.57
N GLY A 49 -5.77 -15.09 -7.70
CA GLY A 49 -6.14 -14.80 -6.29
C GLY A 49 -7.64 -14.55 -6.05
N LYS A 50 -8.50 -15.56 -6.27
CA LYS A 50 -9.96 -15.53 -5.96
C LYS A 50 -10.66 -14.17 -6.30
N ARG A 51 -11.73 -13.82 -5.59
CA ARG A 51 -12.64 -12.67 -5.88
C ARG A 51 -12.08 -11.31 -5.44
N ASN A 52 -10.98 -11.29 -4.69
CA ASN A 52 -10.49 -10.08 -4.00
C ASN A 52 -9.36 -9.35 -4.75
N SER A 53 -8.86 -9.91 -5.85
CA SER A 53 -7.83 -9.27 -6.66
C SER A 53 -8.40 -8.14 -7.50
N ILE A 54 -8.12 -6.90 -7.09
CA ILE A 54 -8.38 -5.70 -7.89
C ILE A 54 -7.06 -5.23 -8.48
N PRO A 55 -6.90 -5.18 -9.82
CA PRO A 55 -5.71 -4.61 -10.44
C PRO A 55 -5.51 -3.16 -9.99
N MET A 56 -4.45 -2.89 -9.25
CA MET A 56 -4.12 -1.56 -8.77
C MET A 56 -2.62 -1.33 -8.67
N SER A 57 -2.21 -0.07 -8.73
CA SER A 57 -0.84 0.37 -8.42
C SER A 57 -0.81 1.34 -7.25
N ARG A 58 0.36 1.44 -6.61
CA ARG A 58 0.67 2.44 -5.60
C ARG A 58 1.66 3.44 -6.18
N PHE A 59 1.26 4.70 -6.24
CA PHE A 59 2.14 5.79 -6.68
C PHE A 59 2.69 6.50 -5.46
N PHE A 60 4.02 6.46 -5.31
CA PHE A 60 4.73 7.10 -4.22
C PHE A 60 5.29 8.43 -4.71
N THR A 61 4.94 9.52 -4.04
CA THR A 61 5.56 10.83 -4.27
C THR A 61 6.41 11.19 -3.06
N PHE A 62 7.70 11.38 -3.31
CA PHE A 62 8.67 11.88 -2.35
C PHE A 62 8.92 13.36 -2.63
N THR A 63 8.96 14.17 -1.57
CA THR A 63 9.29 15.58 -1.65
C THR A 63 10.60 15.82 -0.93
N GLU A 64 11.56 16.46 -1.59
CA GLU A 64 12.86 16.77 -0.99
C GLU A 64 12.67 17.58 0.29
N GLY A 65 13.35 17.16 1.37
CA GLY A 65 13.25 17.79 2.68
C GLY A 65 12.00 17.42 3.50
N SER A 66 11.09 16.60 2.97
CA SER A 66 9.94 16.08 3.72
C SER A 66 10.24 14.72 4.35
N ASP A 67 9.72 14.51 5.56
CA ASP A 67 9.69 13.22 6.26
C ASP A 67 8.42 12.40 5.97
N GLU A 68 7.57 12.87 5.06
CA GLU A 68 6.35 12.19 4.61
C GLU A 68 6.48 11.66 3.18
N VAL A 69 5.80 10.56 2.90
CA VAL A 69 5.60 10.05 1.55
C VAL A 69 4.11 10.01 1.25
N ARG A 70 3.70 10.61 0.13
CA ARG A 70 2.32 10.48 -0.34
C ARG A 70 2.19 9.17 -1.09
N VAL A 71 1.27 8.31 -0.64
CA VAL A 71 0.95 7.03 -1.31
C VAL A 71 -0.46 7.11 -1.87
N GLN A 72 -0.57 7.02 -3.20
CA GLN A 72 -1.86 7.04 -3.89
C GLN A 72 -2.20 5.66 -4.45
N CYS A 73 -3.47 5.25 -4.33
CA CYS A 73 -4.00 4.04 -4.94
C CYS A 73 -4.58 4.37 -6.32
N TYR A 74 -4.18 3.64 -7.35
CA TYR A 74 -4.76 3.75 -8.67
C TYR A 74 -5.36 2.41 -9.09
N PRO A 75 -6.69 2.23 -9.01
CA PRO A 75 -7.37 1.11 -9.63
C PRO A 75 -7.21 1.18 -11.15
N HIS A 76 -6.91 0.04 -11.78
CA HIS A 76 -6.77 -0.06 -13.25
C HIS A 76 -8.04 -0.61 -13.94
N THR A 77 -9.11 -0.78 -13.17
CA THR A 77 -10.41 -1.26 -13.66
C THR A 77 -11.52 -0.61 -12.85
N ASP A 78 -12.75 -0.69 -13.37
CA ASP A 78 -13.99 -0.27 -12.73
C ASP A 78 -14.57 -1.31 -11.75
N GLN A 79 -13.83 -2.39 -11.46
CA GLN A 79 -14.31 -3.49 -10.61
C GLN A 79 -14.52 -3.06 -9.15
N PHE A 80 -13.92 -1.94 -8.74
CA PHE A 80 -13.94 -1.46 -7.36
C PHE A 80 -14.55 -0.05 -7.22
N ALA A 81 -14.23 0.86 -8.14
CA ALA A 81 -14.77 2.22 -8.18
C ALA A 81 -15.02 2.63 -9.63
N GLU A 82 -15.93 3.58 -9.86
CA GLU A 82 -16.19 4.12 -11.20
C GLU A 82 -14.94 4.79 -11.79
N GLN A 83 -14.84 4.82 -13.12
CA GLN A 83 -13.74 5.50 -13.80
C GLN A 83 -13.78 7.02 -13.54
N GLY A 84 -12.61 7.62 -13.35
CA GLY A 84 -12.46 9.07 -13.08
C GLY A 84 -12.24 9.42 -11.62
N TRP A 85 -12.13 8.42 -10.74
CA TRP A 85 -11.67 8.55 -9.36
C TRP A 85 -10.14 8.47 -9.25
#